data_AF-A0A7K2M7Z3-F1
#
_entry.id   AF-A0A7K2M7Z3-F1
#
_cell.length_a   1.000
_cell.length_b   1.000
_cell.length_c   1.000
_cell.angle_alpha   90.00
_cell.angle_beta   90.00
_cell.angle_gamma   90.00
#
_symmetry.space_group_name_H-M   'P 1'
#
loop_
_entity.id
_entity.type
_entity.pdbx_description
1 polymer ?
#
loop_
_entity_poly.entity_id
_entity_poly.type
_entity_poly.pdbx_seq_one_letter_code
_entity_poly.pdbx_strand_id
1 'polypeptide(L)' 'MTHIDETPTGVRAEDVPGDGLDARLVVARGAFRLDVALTARPGEVVALLGPNGAGKTTALRALA' A
#
# COMPACT_ATOMS: atom_id res chain seq x y z
N MET A 1 -0.69 -21.37 28.01
CA MET A 1 -0.35 -20.04 28.55
C MET A 1 0.14 -19.23 27.38
N THR A 2 -0.70 -18.30 26.92
CA THR A 2 -0.60 -17.63 25.63
C THR A 2 0.64 -16.75 25.58
N HIS A 3 1.52 -16.97 24.61
CA HIS A 3 2.49 -15.96 24.20
C HIS A 3 2.05 -15.45 22.83
N ILE A 4 1.30 -14.35 22.85
CA ILE A 4 1.04 -13.52 21.68
C ILE A 4 2.18 -12.51 21.69
N ASP A 5 3.11 -12.63 20.75
CA ASP A 5 4.02 -11.52 20.45
C ASP A 5 4.29 -11.56 18.95
N GLU A 6 3.33 -11.06 18.17
CA GLU A 6 3.53 -10.81 16.75
C GLU A 6 2.80 -9.52 16.36
N THR A 7 3.30 -8.41 16.88
CA THR A 7 3.08 -7.12 16.22
C THR A 7 4.43 -6.44 16.01
N PRO A 8 4.95 -6.43 14.77
CA PRO A 8 5.62 -5.26 14.27
C PRO A 8 4.56 -4.47 13.47
N THR A 9 3.75 -3.68 14.19
CA THR A 9 3.14 -2.48 13.59
C THR A 9 4.30 -1.52 13.31
N GLY A 10 4.96 -1.71 12.17
CA GLY A 10 6.01 -0.83 11.69
C GLY A 10 5.41 0.49 11.24
N VAL A 11 5.09 1.38 12.18
CA VAL A 11 4.85 2.79 11.90
C VAL A 11 5.35 3.62 13.07
N ARG A 12 6.59 4.11 12.98
CA ARG A 12 6.99 5.45 13.45
C ARG A 12 8.24 5.86 12.66
N ALA A 13 8.06 6.62 11.59
CA ALA A 13 9.08 7.62 11.28
C ALA A 13 8.35 8.86 10.76
N GLU A 14 8.59 9.92 11.52
CA GLU A 14 8.18 11.30 11.36
C GLU A 14 7.95 11.75 9.90
N ASP A 15 6.85 12.47 9.68
CA ASP A 15 6.52 13.22 8.45
C ASP A 15 7.63 14.23 8.16
N VAL A 16 8.60 13.82 7.35
CA VAL A 16 9.44 14.76 6.60
C VAL A 16 8.81 14.87 5.22
N PRO A 17 8.21 16.01 4.84
CA PRO A 17 7.70 16.20 3.49
C PRO A 17 8.90 16.24 2.53
N GLY A 18 9.20 15.10 1.91
CA GLY A 18 10.33 14.96 0.99
C GLY A 18 10.16 13.74 0.10
N ASP A 19 10.17 13.98 -1.22
CA ASP A 19 10.40 13.10 -2.39
C ASP A 19 9.77 11.68 -2.43
N GLY A 20 8.96 11.30 -1.46
CA GLY A 20 8.29 10.01 -1.35
C GLY A 20 6.94 9.94 -2.06
N LEU A 21 6.39 8.73 -2.15
CA LEU A 21 5.04 8.48 -2.61
C LEU A 21 4.05 8.68 -1.46
N ASP A 22 3.08 9.57 -1.63
CA ASP A 22 1.87 9.65 -0.82
C ASP A 22 0.68 9.77 -1.77
N ALA A 23 -0.07 8.67 -1.92
CA ALA A 23 -1.10 8.56 -2.94
C ALA A 23 -2.32 7.79 -2.44
N ARG A 24 -3.51 8.26 -2.87
CA ARG A 24 -4.75 7.50 -2.76
C ARG A 24 -5.25 7.13 -4.14
N LEU A 25 -5.33 5.82 -4.41
CA LEU A 25 -5.79 5.28 -5.67
C LEU A 25 -7.25 4.87 -5.55
N VAL A 26 -8.11 5.52 -6.33
CA VAL A 26 -9.51 5.13 -6.49
C VAL A 26 -9.74 4.75 -7.95
N VAL A 27 -9.94 3.47 -8.23
CA VAL A 27 -10.13 2.95 -9.59
C VAL A 27 -11.44 2.15 -9.65
N ALA A 28 -12.26 2.43 -10.65
CA ALA A 28 -13.48 1.67 -10.94
C ALA A 28 -13.43 1.10 -12.37
N ARG A 29 -13.75 -0.19 -12.54
CA ARG A 29 -13.82 -0.87 -13.83
C ARG A 29 -14.97 -1.89 -13.81
N GLY A 30 -16.12 -1.52 -14.38
CA GLY A 30 -17.33 -2.36 -14.28
C GLY A 30 -17.70 -2.62 -12.82
N ALA A 31 -17.88 -3.88 -12.44
CA ALA A 31 -18.17 -4.27 -11.06
C ALA A 31 -16.94 -4.22 -10.12
N PHE A 32 -15.73 -4.02 -10.65
CA PHE A 32 -14.50 -3.95 -9.85
C PHE A 32 -14.26 -2.52 -9.32
N ARG A 33 -13.98 -2.40 -8.02
CA ARG A 33 -13.56 -1.16 -7.37
C ARG A 33 -12.31 -1.39 -6.52
N LEU A 34 -11.34 -0.51 -6.66
CA LEU A 34 -10.13 -0.41 -5.85
C LEU A 34 -10.13 0.95 -5.16
N ASP A 35 -9.89 0.96 -3.85
CA ASP A 35 -9.71 2.17 -3.03
C ASP A 35 -8.57 1.86 -2.04
N VAL A 36 -7.38 2.38 -2.32
CA VAL A 36 -6.17 2.08 -1.53
C VAL A 36 -5.36 3.35 -1.30
N ALA A 37 -4.92 3.55 -0.06
CA ALA A 37 -3.91 4.54 0.28
C ALA A 37 -2.54 3.86 0.31
N LEU A 38 -1.54 4.48 -0.32
CA LEU A 38 -0.19 3.97 -0.41
C LEU A 38 0.78 5.09 -0.08
N THR A 39 1.67 4.82 0.86
CA THR A 39 2.79 5.67 1.21
C THR A 39 4.09 4.89 1.05
N ALA A 40 5.13 5.48 0.47
CA ALA A 40 6.46 4.88 0.38
C ALA A 40 7.55 5.96 0.39
N ARG A 41 8.65 5.70 1.08
CA ARG A 41 9.81 6.60 1.12
C ARG A 41 10.73 6.39 -0.08
N PRO A 42 11.56 7.39 -0.44
CA PRO A 42 12.64 7.18 -1.41
C PRO A 42 13.52 6.00 -1.01
N GLY A 43 13.74 5.07 -1.95
CA GLY A 43 14.54 3.85 -1.72
C GLY A 43 13.81 2.72 -0.98
N GLU A 44 12.54 2.91 -0.60
CA GLU A 44 11.73 1.86 0.03
C GLU A 44 11.21 0.86 -1.01
N VAL A 45 11.31 -0.43 -0.70
CA VAL A 45 10.73 -1.51 -1.51
C VAL A 45 9.46 -2.01 -0.83
N VAL A 46 8.31 -1.74 -1.44
CA VAL A 46 6.99 -2.15 -0.94
C VAL A 46 6.43 -3.28 -1.80
N ALA A 47 5.90 -4.33 -1.16
CA ALA A 47 5.24 -5.44 -1.84
C ALA A 47 3.71 -5.30 -1.77
N LEU A 48 3.04 -5.35 -2.92
CA LEU A 48 1.58 -5.40 -2.99
C LEU A 48 1.12 -6.86 -3.12
N LEU A 49 0.52 -7.41 -2.06
CA LEU A 49 0.11 -8.81 -1.96
C LEU A 49 -1.41 -8.97 -2.03
N GLY A 50 -1.87 -10.13 -2.50
CA GLY A 50 -3.29 -10.47 -2.58
C GLY A 50 -3.59 -11.55 -3.63
N PRO A 51 -4.81 -12.12 -3.66
CA PRO A 51 -5.19 -13.15 -4.63
C PRO A 51 -5.24 -12.62 -6.07
N ASN A 52 -5.33 -13.53 -7.05
CA ASN A 52 -5.57 -13.16 -8.45
C ASN A 52 -6.90 -12.42 -8.57
N GLY A 53 -6.92 -11.34 -9.37
CA GLY A 53 -8.08 -10.46 -9.50
C GLY A 53 -8.24 -9.38 -8.41
N ALA A 54 -7.40 -9.36 -7.37
CA ALA A 54 -7.48 -8.34 -6.30
C ALA A 54 -7.13 -6.90 -6.74
N GLY A 55 -6.69 -6.70 -7.99
CA GLY A 55 -6.37 -5.37 -8.51
C GLY A 55 -4.93 -4.91 -8.36
N LYS A 56 -3.98 -5.80 -8.04
CA LYS A 56 -2.56 -5.44 -7.89
C LYS A 56 -1.98 -4.74 -9.12
N THR A 57 -2.14 -5.35 -10.30
CA THR A 57 -1.73 -4.73 -11.58
C THR A 57 -2.51 -3.45 -11.87
N THR A 58 -3.77 -3.37 -11.43
CA THR A 58 -4.58 -2.14 -11.57
C THR A 58 -4.01 -1.01 -10.72
N ALA A 59 -3.58 -1.30 -9.49
CA ALA A 59 -2.95 -0.34 -8.59
C ALA A 59 -1.61 0.15 -9.18
N LEU A 60 -0.73 -0.78 -9.60
CA LEU A 60 0.56 -0.42 -10.18
C LEU A 60 0.43 0.41 -11.46
N ARG A 61 -0.57 0.10 -12.31
CA ARG A 61 -0.85 0.91 -13.52
C ARG A 61 -1.45 2.27 -13.24
N ALA A 62 -2.03 2.49 -12.07
CA ALA A 62 -2.55 3.80 -11.67
C ALA A 62 -1.47 4.66 -11.00
N LEU A 63 -0.35 4.06 -10.59
CA LEU A 63 0.83 4.76 -10.06
C LEU A 63 1.84 5.15 -11.15
N ALA A 64 1.88 4.40 -12.26
CA ALA A 64 2.78 4.62 -13.40
C ALA A 64 2.18 5.57 -14.45
#